data_AF-A0A418GS60-F1
#
_entry.id   AF-A0A418GS60-F1
#
_cell.length_a   1.000
_cell.length_b   1.000
_cell.length_c   1.000
_cell.angle_alpha   90.00
_cell.angle_beta   90.00
_cell.angle_gamma   90.00
#
_symmetry.space_group_name_H-M   'P 1'
#
loop_
_entity.id
_entity.type
_entity.pdbx_description
1 polymer ?
#
loop_
_entity_poly.entity_id
_entity_poly.type
_entity_poly.pdbx_seq_one_letter_code
_entity_poly.pdbx_strand_id
1 'polypeptide(L)'
;DGKLGADGNALFRQPDLREMRDQSQEDPREAQAAQWELNYVALDGNIGCMVNGAGLAMGTMDIVKLHGGEPANFLDVGGGATKERVTEAFKIILSDDKVKAVLVNIFGGIVRCDLIADGIIGAVAEVGVNVPVVVRLEGNNAELGAKKLADSGLNIIAAKGLTDAAQQVVAAVEGK
;
A
#
# COMPACT_ATOMS: atom_id res chain seq x y z
N ASP A 1 -1.13 2.72 -38.94
CA ASP A 1 -1.01 3.07 -37.52
C ASP A 1 -0.54 1.83 -36.76
N GLY A 2 0.22 2.00 -35.68
CA GLY A 2 0.82 0.89 -34.93
C GLY A 2 1.22 1.27 -33.51
N LYS A 3 1.01 0.34 -32.57
CA LYS A 3 1.40 0.46 -31.16
C LYS A 3 2.45 -0.60 -30.84
N LEU A 4 3.55 -0.18 -30.22
CA LEU A 4 4.60 -1.07 -29.73
C LEU A 4 4.56 -1.05 -28.20
N GLY A 5 4.60 -2.24 -27.59
CA GLY A 5 4.82 -2.41 -26.17
C GLY A 5 6.25 -2.91 -25.95
N ALA A 6 7.00 -2.25 -25.08
CA ALA A 6 8.32 -2.72 -24.65
C ALA A 6 8.18 -3.55 -23.37
N ASP A 7 8.93 -4.65 -23.27
CA ASP A 7 9.11 -5.36 -22.01
C ASP A 7 9.98 -4.50 -21.07
N GLY A 8 9.37 -4.01 -19.99
CA GLY A 8 10.05 -3.20 -18.98
C GLY A 8 11.29 -3.88 -18.39
N ASN A 9 11.25 -5.21 -18.24
CA ASN A 9 12.37 -5.99 -17.71
C ASN A 9 13.57 -6.05 -18.68
N ALA A 10 13.37 -5.73 -19.96
CA ALA A 10 14.43 -5.73 -20.97
C ALA A 10 15.07 -4.34 -21.18
N LEU A 11 14.54 -3.27 -20.55
CA LEU A 11 15.00 -1.90 -20.80
C LEU A 11 16.46 -1.63 -20.35
N PHE A 12 17.01 -2.44 -19.44
CA PHE A 12 18.42 -2.31 -19.01
C PHE A 12 19.44 -2.53 -20.13
N ARG A 13 19.04 -3.27 -21.18
CA ARG A 13 19.86 -3.56 -22.35
C ARG A 13 19.35 -2.84 -23.62
N GLN A 14 18.45 -1.88 -23.47
CA GLN A 14 17.84 -1.12 -24.57
C GLN A 14 17.85 0.39 -24.24
N PRO A 15 19.02 1.05 -24.26
CA PRO A 15 19.13 2.46 -23.90
C PRO A 15 18.24 3.37 -24.77
N ASP A 16 18.22 3.13 -26.08
CA ASP A 16 17.41 3.93 -27.02
C ASP A 16 15.91 3.88 -26.68
N LEU A 17 15.37 2.70 -26.34
CA LEU A 17 13.96 2.56 -25.95
C LEU A 17 13.68 3.20 -24.58
N ARG A 18 14.65 3.17 -23.67
CA ARG A 18 14.51 3.80 -22.35
C ARG A 18 14.43 5.32 -22.45
N GLU A 19 15.22 5.92 -23.35
CA GLU A 19 15.20 7.37 -23.61
C GLU A 19 13.89 7.84 -24.25
N MET A 20 13.16 6.95 -24.93
CA MET A 20 11.84 7.23 -25.49
C MET A 20 10.70 7.27 -24.45
N ARG A 21 10.96 6.96 -23.16
CA ARG A 21 9.93 6.96 -22.11
C ARG A 21 9.48 8.39 -21.80
N ASP A 22 8.24 8.70 -22.16
CA ASP A 22 7.60 9.97 -21.84
C ASP A 22 6.76 9.86 -20.56
N GLN A 23 7.31 10.36 -19.44
CA GLN A 23 6.61 10.36 -18.14
C GLN A 23 5.36 11.25 -18.11
N SER A 24 5.21 12.20 -19.04
CA SER A 24 4.01 13.05 -19.10
C SER A 24 2.75 12.29 -19.52
N GLN A 25 2.92 11.09 -20.08
CA GLN A 25 1.84 10.18 -20.47
C GLN A 25 1.47 9.17 -19.37
N GLU A 26 2.17 9.18 -18.23
CA GLU A 26 1.95 8.28 -17.09
C GLU A 26 1.20 9.02 -15.96
N ASP A 27 0.52 8.28 -15.07
CA ASP A 27 -0.02 8.89 -13.85
C ASP A 27 1.15 9.39 -12.98
N PRO A 28 1.15 10.66 -12.53
CA PRO A 28 2.23 11.21 -11.70
C PRO A 28 2.53 10.38 -10.45
N ARG A 29 1.51 9.71 -9.87
CA ARG A 29 1.66 8.84 -8.70
C ARG A 29 2.36 7.54 -9.04
N GLU A 30 2.10 6.96 -10.22
CA GLU A 30 2.81 5.79 -10.72
C GLU A 30 4.28 6.13 -11.01
N ALA A 31 4.52 7.28 -11.63
CA ALA A 31 5.87 7.77 -11.88
C ALA A 31 6.65 8.04 -10.58
N GLN A 32 6.01 8.61 -9.55
CA GLN A 32 6.60 8.78 -8.23
C GLN A 32 6.87 7.44 -7.54
N ALA A 33 5.92 6.51 -7.57
CA ALA A 33 6.07 5.18 -7.00
C ALA A 33 7.27 4.42 -7.60
N ALA A 34 7.47 4.51 -8.91
CA ALA A 34 8.58 3.87 -9.60
C ALA A 34 9.96 4.33 -9.10
N GLN A 35 10.10 5.58 -8.62
CA GLN A 35 11.36 6.10 -8.05
C GLN A 35 11.73 5.44 -6.72
N TRP A 36 10.76 4.88 -6.02
CA TRP A 36 10.91 4.20 -4.73
C TRP A 36 10.81 2.67 -4.85
N GLU A 37 10.89 2.17 -6.08
CA GLU A 37 10.71 0.75 -6.42
C GLU A 37 9.36 0.21 -5.91
N LEU A 38 8.33 1.06 -5.91
CA LEU A 38 6.98 0.70 -5.53
C LEU A 38 6.18 0.41 -6.81
N ASN A 39 5.40 -0.68 -6.80
CA ASN A 39 4.47 -0.95 -7.89
C ASN A 39 3.10 -0.38 -7.51
N TYR A 40 2.75 0.77 -8.07
CA TYR A 40 1.47 1.44 -7.83
C TYR A 40 0.63 1.43 -9.10
N VAL A 41 -0.68 1.29 -8.97
CA VAL A 41 -1.66 1.55 -10.04
C VAL A 41 -2.85 2.26 -9.42
N ALA A 42 -3.29 3.35 -10.02
CA ALA A 42 -4.45 4.10 -9.54
C ALA A 42 -5.77 3.39 -9.92
N LEU A 43 -6.74 3.43 -9.02
CA LEU A 43 -8.14 3.01 -9.26
C LEU A 43 -9.10 4.12 -8.82
N ASP A 44 -10.40 3.96 -9.12
CA ASP A 44 -11.44 4.96 -8.82
C ASP A 44 -12.20 4.63 -7.52
N GLY A 45 -11.47 4.51 -6.41
CA GLY A 45 -12.02 4.16 -5.11
C GLY A 45 -11.67 5.14 -3.99
N ASN A 46 -11.96 4.74 -2.75
CA ASN A 46 -11.74 5.57 -1.55
C ASN A 46 -11.01 4.83 -0.41
N ILE A 47 -10.63 3.57 -0.60
CA ILE A 47 -9.83 2.80 0.35
C ILE A 47 -8.43 2.59 -0.23
N GLY A 48 -7.44 3.29 0.31
CA GLY A 48 -6.05 3.07 -0.06
C GLY A 48 -5.58 1.70 0.40
N CYS A 49 -4.86 0.95 -0.44
CA CYS A 49 -4.34 -0.37 -0.09
C CYS A 49 -2.82 -0.36 -0.16
N MET A 50 -2.13 -0.85 0.87
CA MET A 50 -0.67 -1.03 0.91
C MET A 50 -0.35 -2.46 1.32
N VAL A 51 0.32 -3.21 0.44
CA VAL A 51 0.51 -4.66 0.62
C VAL A 51 1.90 -5.07 0.21
N ASN A 52 2.45 -6.15 0.78
CA ASN A 52 3.65 -6.79 0.25
C ASN A 52 3.32 -8.05 -0.58
N GLY A 53 3.76 -8.05 -1.83
CA GLY A 53 3.52 -9.09 -2.83
C GLY A 53 2.28 -8.83 -3.69
N ALA A 54 2.48 -8.76 -5.00
CA ALA A 54 1.44 -8.47 -5.98
C ALA A 54 0.19 -9.37 -5.88
N GLY A 55 0.36 -10.67 -5.64
CA GLY A 55 -0.77 -11.61 -5.47
C GLY A 55 -1.63 -11.29 -4.24
N LEU A 56 -0.99 -10.94 -3.12
CA LEU A 56 -1.70 -10.53 -1.91
C LEU A 56 -2.34 -9.15 -2.11
N ALA A 57 -1.70 -8.26 -2.85
CA ALA A 57 -2.24 -6.93 -3.15
C ALA A 57 -3.54 -7.04 -3.96
N MET A 58 -3.58 -7.87 -5.00
CA MET A 58 -4.81 -8.17 -5.75
C MET A 58 -5.90 -8.78 -4.86
N GLY A 59 -5.56 -9.81 -4.08
CA GLY A 59 -6.53 -10.42 -3.15
C GLY A 59 -7.06 -9.45 -2.08
N THR A 60 -6.25 -8.47 -1.67
CA THR A 60 -6.65 -7.43 -0.72
C THR A 60 -7.67 -6.48 -1.33
N MET A 61 -7.47 -6.05 -2.59
CA MET A 61 -8.45 -5.24 -3.29
C MET A 61 -9.76 -6.02 -3.51
N ASP A 62 -9.65 -7.28 -3.91
CA ASP A 62 -10.81 -8.15 -4.15
C ASP A 62 -11.65 -8.32 -2.89
N ILE A 63 -11.03 -8.56 -1.73
CA ILE A 63 -11.77 -8.75 -0.47
C ILE A 63 -12.38 -7.44 0.04
N VAL A 64 -11.72 -6.29 -0.16
CA VAL A 64 -12.31 -4.97 0.12
C VAL A 64 -13.58 -4.78 -0.72
N LYS A 65 -13.49 -5.07 -2.02
CA LYS A 65 -14.62 -4.98 -2.94
C LYS A 65 -15.74 -5.96 -2.58
N LEU A 66 -15.39 -7.18 -2.19
CA LEU A 66 -16.34 -8.22 -1.74
C LEU A 66 -17.15 -7.77 -0.53
N HIS A 67 -16.57 -6.96 0.36
CA HIS A 67 -17.24 -6.40 1.53
C HIS A 67 -17.86 -5.01 1.29
N GLY A 68 -17.98 -4.58 0.03
CA GLY A 68 -18.67 -3.35 -0.35
C GLY A 68 -17.81 -2.08 -0.33
N GLY A 69 -16.49 -2.21 -0.12
CA GLY A 69 -15.54 -1.11 -0.24
C GLY A 69 -15.10 -0.87 -1.68
N GLU A 70 -14.51 0.30 -1.92
CA GLU A 70 -13.94 0.65 -3.23
C GLU A 70 -12.42 0.86 -3.09
N PRO A 71 -11.57 -0.08 -3.55
CA PRO A 71 -10.13 0.09 -3.49
C PRO A 71 -9.68 1.24 -4.40
N ALA A 72 -8.95 2.19 -3.83
CA ALA A 72 -8.46 3.39 -4.51
C ALA A 72 -7.17 3.15 -5.30
N ASN A 73 -6.42 2.11 -4.97
CA ASN A 73 -5.17 1.80 -5.62
C ASN A 73 -4.76 0.33 -5.44
N PHE A 74 -3.93 -0.15 -6.36
CA PHE A 74 -3.02 -1.26 -6.12
C PHE A 74 -1.70 -0.68 -5.64
N LEU A 75 -1.09 -1.26 -4.61
CA LEU A 75 0.29 -0.93 -4.22
C LEU A 75 0.98 -2.14 -3.61
N ASP A 76 2.05 -2.57 -4.28
CA ASP A 76 2.98 -3.58 -3.78
C ASP A 76 4.28 -2.90 -3.33
N VAL A 77 4.56 -2.94 -2.02
CA VAL A 77 5.81 -2.45 -1.41
C VAL A 77 6.97 -3.45 -1.49
N GLY A 78 6.74 -4.66 -2.02
CA GLY A 78 7.72 -5.73 -2.12
C GLY A 78 8.12 -6.35 -0.78
N GLY A 79 9.10 -7.25 -0.79
CA GLY A 79 9.52 -8.01 0.40
C GLY A 79 10.28 -7.21 1.47
N GLY A 80 10.80 -6.02 1.13
CA GLY A 80 11.56 -5.15 2.03
C GLY A 80 10.82 -3.84 2.32
N ALA A 81 9.86 -3.86 3.25
CA ALA A 81 9.14 -2.67 3.68
C ALA A 81 9.98 -1.86 4.69
N THR A 82 10.94 -1.07 4.21
CA THR A 82 11.69 -0.13 5.06
C THR A 82 10.81 1.05 5.48
N LYS A 83 11.20 1.77 6.54
CA LYS A 83 10.45 2.94 7.01
C LYS A 83 10.26 3.96 5.89
N GLU A 84 11.31 4.25 5.12
CA GLU A 84 11.29 5.25 4.04
C GLU A 84 10.31 4.86 2.94
N ARG A 85 10.33 3.59 2.51
CA ARG A 85 9.42 3.09 1.46
C ARG A 85 7.97 3.10 1.94
N VAL A 86 7.71 2.78 3.22
CA VAL A 86 6.38 2.85 3.82
C VAL A 86 5.90 4.30 3.92
N THR A 87 6.77 5.24 4.33
CA THR A 87 6.46 6.68 4.36
C THR A 87 6.07 7.20 2.99
N GLU A 88 6.83 6.87 1.95
CA GLU A 88 6.54 7.31 0.58
C GLU A 88 5.29 6.65 0.01
N ALA A 89 5.08 5.38 0.31
CA ALA A 89 3.82 4.69 0.01
C ALA A 89 2.61 5.40 0.62
N PHE A 90 2.69 5.84 1.88
CA PHE A 90 1.63 6.65 2.50
C PHE A 90 1.44 8.01 1.80
N LYS A 91 2.53 8.72 1.47
CA LYS A 91 2.43 10.00 0.75
C LYS A 91 1.74 9.84 -0.60
N ILE A 92 2.07 8.78 -1.35
CA ILE A 92 1.48 8.50 -2.65
C ILE A 92 -0.01 8.17 -2.51
N ILE A 93 -0.38 7.28 -1.59
CA ILE A 93 -1.79 6.92 -1.34
C ILE A 93 -2.59 8.17 -0.93
N LEU A 94 -2.07 8.96 0.00
CA LEU A 94 -2.76 10.11 0.57
C LEU A 94 -2.68 11.37 -0.31
N SER A 95 -1.95 11.33 -1.43
CA SER A 95 -2.02 12.36 -2.46
C SER A 95 -3.34 12.33 -3.23
N ASP A 96 -4.11 11.25 -3.11
CA ASP A 96 -5.46 11.15 -3.66
C ASP A 96 -6.50 11.56 -2.60
N ASP A 97 -7.11 12.73 -2.81
CA ASP A 97 -8.14 13.30 -1.91
C ASP A 97 -9.40 12.40 -1.77
N LYS A 98 -9.60 11.45 -2.68
CA LYS A 98 -10.68 10.46 -2.59
C LYS A 98 -10.46 9.46 -1.47
N VAL A 99 -9.22 9.21 -1.06
CA VAL A 99 -8.89 8.23 -0.02
C VAL A 99 -9.43 8.69 1.34
N LYS A 100 -10.28 7.85 1.95
CA LYS A 100 -10.93 8.09 3.25
C LYS A 100 -10.47 7.13 4.34
N ALA A 101 -9.83 6.02 3.99
CA ALA A 101 -9.15 5.11 4.91
C ALA A 101 -8.03 4.36 4.18
N VAL A 102 -7.08 3.81 4.93
CA VAL A 102 -5.98 3.00 4.38
C VAL A 102 -5.99 1.62 5.02
N LEU A 103 -5.95 0.57 4.19
CA LEU A 103 -5.71 -0.80 4.58
C LEU A 103 -4.25 -1.18 4.30
N VAL A 104 -3.50 -1.43 5.36
CA VAL A 104 -2.16 -2.02 5.30
C VAL A 104 -2.28 -3.52 5.59
N ASN A 105 -1.97 -4.37 4.62
CA ASN A 105 -1.98 -5.82 4.80
C ASN A 105 -0.59 -6.38 4.49
N ILE A 106 0.17 -6.73 5.54
CA ILE A 106 1.54 -7.21 5.38
C ILE A 106 1.69 -8.60 5.99
N PHE A 107 2.26 -9.52 5.19
CA PHE A 107 2.70 -10.83 5.66
C PHE A 107 4.21 -10.81 5.90
N GLY A 108 4.61 -10.74 7.17
CA GLY A 108 5.99 -10.84 7.63
C GLY A 108 6.53 -12.26 7.53
N GLY A 109 7.22 -12.57 6.43
CA GLY A 109 8.00 -13.80 6.31
C GLY A 109 9.39 -13.63 6.93
N ILE A 110 10.34 -13.19 6.10
CA ILE A 110 11.73 -12.96 6.50
C ILE A 110 11.84 -11.74 7.44
N VAL A 111 11.09 -10.68 7.15
CA VAL A 111 11.03 -9.46 7.97
C VAL A 111 10.02 -9.66 9.09
N ARG A 112 10.41 -9.30 10.31
CA ARG A 112 9.56 -9.41 11.50
C ARG A 112 8.49 -8.32 11.52
N CYS A 113 7.25 -8.69 11.84
CA CYS A 113 6.11 -7.79 11.93
C CYS A 113 6.29 -6.69 13.00
N ASP A 114 7.08 -6.92 14.04
CA ASP A 114 7.34 -5.89 15.05
C ASP A 114 8.24 -4.75 14.55
N LEU A 115 9.10 -4.99 13.55
CA LEU A 115 9.87 -3.93 12.89
C LEU A 115 9.03 -3.21 11.84
N ILE A 116 8.17 -3.95 11.12
CA ILE A 116 7.20 -3.37 10.18
C ILE A 116 6.24 -2.44 10.92
N ALA A 117 5.75 -2.85 12.10
CA ALA A 117 4.91 -2.03 12.96
C ALA A 117 5.59 -0.71 13.34
N ASP A 118 6.87 -0.75 13.75
CA ASP A 118 7.64 0.48 14.04
C ASP A 118 7.75 1.38 12.80
N GLY A 119 7.96 0.79 11.63
CA GLY A 119 8.00 1.51 10.35
C GLY A 119 6.66 2.20 10.03
N ILE A 120 5.54 1.51 10.19
CA ILE A 120 4.19 2.06 9.98
C ILE A 120 3.90 3.18 10.98
N ILE A 121 4.15 2.97 12.28
CA ILE A 121 3.94 3.98 13.33
C ILE A 121 4.77 5.23 13.03
N GLY A 122 6.04 5.05 12.68
CA GLY A 122 6.94 6.14 12.32
C GLY A 122 6.47 6.89 11.07
N ALA A 123 6.02 6.19 10.04
CA ALA A 123 5.49 6.79 8.81
C ALA A 123 4.19 7.56 9.07
N VAL A 124 3.25 6.98 9.83
CA VAL A 124 1.96 7.61 10.16
C VAL A 124 2.16 8.90 10.95
N ALA A 125 3.07 8.87 11.94
CA ALA A 125 3.42 10.05 12.73
C ALA A 125 4.13 11.14 11.91
N GLU A 126 5.00 10.75 10.97
CA GLU A 126 5.77 11.67 10.13
C GLU A 126 4.90 12.33 9.04
N VAL A 127 4.02 11.55 8.39
CA VAL A 127 3.13 12.04 7.33
C VAL A 127 1.94 12.82 7.89
N GLY A 128 1.52 12.56 9.13
CA GLY A 128 0.36 13.21 9.73
C GLY A 128 -0.95 12.67 9.16
N VAL A 129 -1.13 11.36 9.18
CA VAL A 129 -2.29 10.70 8.58
C VAL A 129 -3.56 10.98 9.40
N ASN A 130 -4.52 11.67 8.78
CA ASN A 130 -5.79 12.05 9.41
C ASN A 130 -6.94 11.07 9.13
N VAL A 131 -6.74 10.14 8.19
CA VAL A 131 -7.71 9.09 7.88
C VAL A 131 -7.44 7.84 8.73
N PRO A 132 -8.45 7.02 9.04
CA PRO A 132 -8.24 5.76 9.75
C PRO A 132 -7.30 4.82 8.98
N VAL A 133 -6.38 4.19 9.71
CA VAL A 133 -5.47 3.20 9.14
C VAL A 133 -5.77 1.83 9.76
N VAL A 134 -6.29 0.91 8.96
CA VAL A 134 -6.48 -0.49 9.37
C VAL A 134 -5.25 -1.28 8.98
N VAL A 135 -4.65 -1.98 9.94
CA VAL A 135 -3.40 -2.72 9.73
C VAL A 135 -3.61 -4.17 10.10
N ARG A 136 -3.34 -5.07 9.15
CA ARG A 136 -3.27 -6.51 9.37
C ARG A 136 -1.83 -6.96 9.17
N LEU A 137 -1.22 -7.45 10.24
CA LEU A 137 0.12 -8.05 10.24
C LEU A 137 0.00 -9.54 10.51
N GLU A 138 0.62 -10.37 9.68
CA GLU A 138 0.71 -11.80 9.93
C GLU A 138 2.05 -12.42 9.61
N GLY A 139 2.32 -13.60 10.18
CA GLY A 139 3.62 -14.26 10.12
C GLY A 139 4.50 -13.95 11.34
N ASN A 140 5.80 -13.74 11.09
CA ASN A 140 6.83 -13.68 12.13
C ASN A 140 6.62 -12.50 13.09
N ASN A 141 6.46 -12.77 14.39
CA ASN A 141 6.17 -11.79 15.44
C ASN A 141 4.90 -10.94 15.20
N ALA A 142 3.90 -11.48 14.51
CA ALA A 142 2.64 -10.79 14.24
C ALA A 142 1.95 -10.26 15.51
N GLU A 143 1.86 -11.09 16.56
CA GLU A 143 1.24 -10.69 17.83
C GLU A 143 1.93 -9.48 18.47
N LEU A 144 3.26 -9.45 18.44
CA LEU A 144 4.05 -8.33 18.97
C LEU A 144 3.85 -7.07 18.11
N GLY A 145 3.83 -7.22 16.78
CA GLY A 145 3.54 -6.09 15.87
C GLY A 145 2.14 -5.52 16.08
N ALA A 146 1.13 -6.37 16.20
CA ALA A 146 -0.25 -5.95 16.49
C ALA A 146 -0.35 -5.22 17.84
N LYS A 147 0.34 -5.72 18.87
CA LYS A 147 0.41 -5.05 20.17
C LYS A 147 1.04 -3.65 20.07
N LYS A 148 2.17 -3.51 19.37
CA LYS A 148 2.82 -2.21 19.14
C LYS A 148 1.89 -1.21 18.45
N LEU A 149 1.13 -1.66 17.44
CA LEU A 149 0.17 -0.82 16.73
C LEU A 149 -0.95 -0.35 17.67
N ALA A 150 -1.49 -1.24 18.50
CA ALA A 150 -2.52 -0.90 19.48
C ALA A 150 -2.02 0.07 20.57
N ASP A 151 -0.77 -0.09 21.00
CA ASP A 151 -0.15 0.73 22.04
C ASP A 151 0.37 2.10 21.50
N SER A 152 0.28 2.35 20.19
CA SER A 152 0.89 3.52 19.54
C SER A 152 0.22 4.86 19.85
N GLY A 153 -1.05 4.84 20.29
CA GLY A 153 -1.85 6.05 20.51
C GLY A 153 -2.25 6.79 19.23
N LEU A 154 -1.96 6.23 18.05
CA LEU A 154 -2.35 6.75 16.74
C LEU A 154 -3.72 6.19 16.32
N ASN A 155 -4.34 6.79 15.30
CA ASN A 155 -5.60 6.31 14.71
C ASN A 155 -5.37 5.05 13.84
N ILE A 156 -4.83 4.01 14.46
CA ILE A 156 -4.47 2.73 13.85
C ILE A 156 -5.33 1.63 14.47
N ILE A 157 -5.97 0.84 13.62
CA ILE A 157 -6.80 -0.30 14.02
C ILE A 157 -6.08 -1.59 13.64
N ALA A 158 -5.68 -2.38 14.63
CA ALA A 158 -5.02 -3.67 14.40
C ALA A 158 -6.06 -4.78 14.15
N ALA A 159 -6.14 -5.27 12.91
CA ALA A 159 -7.05 -6.33 12.51
C ALA A 159 -6.43 -7.74 12.70
N LYS A 160 -7.28 -8.72 13.01
CA LYS A 160 -6.87 -10.08 13.37
C LYS A 160 -6.79 -11.04 12.19
N GLY A 161 -7.34 -10.67 11.04
CA GLY A 161 -7.38 -11.50 9.85
C GLY A 161 -7.80 -10.69 8.63
N LEU A 162 -7.71 -11.29 7.44
CA LEU A 162 -7.93 -10.56 6.19
C LEU A 162 -9.39 -10.09 6.03
N THR A 163 -10.37 -10.95 6.33
CA THR A 163 -11.80 -10.60 6.32
C THR A 163 -12.13 -9.52 7.35
N ASP A 164 -11.58 -9.65 8.55
CA ASP A 164 -11.75 -8.67 9.63
C ASP A 164 -11.19 -7.30 9.22
N ALA A 165 -9.99 -7.27 8.62
CA ALA A 165 -9.38 -6.04 8.13
C ALA A 165 -10.22 -5.36 7.03
N ALA A 166 -10.76 -6.15 6.10
CA ALA A 166 -11.63 -5.64 5.04
C ALA A 166 -12.93 -5.04 5.60
N GLN A 167 -13.59 -5.73 6.53
CA GLN A 167 -14.80 -5.21 7.18
C GLN A 167 -14.53 -3.94 7.98
N GLN A 168 -13.44 -3.90 8.73
CA GLN A 168 -13.07 -2.73 9.53
C GLN A 168 -12.73 -1.51 8.66
N VAL A 169 -11.99 -1.68 7.56
CA VAL A 169 -11.64 -0.54 6.70
C VAL A 169 -12.86 0.01 5.96
N VAL A 170 -13.79 -0.85 5.56
CA VAL A 170 -15.07 -0.43 4.96
C VAL A 170 -15.91 0.34 5.98
N ALA A 171 -16.06 -0.18 7.20
CA ALA A 171 -16.78 0.52 8.28
C ALA A 171 -16.16 1.89 8.59
N ALA A 172 -14.82 1.96 8.62
CA ALA A 172 -14.09 3.20 8.86
C ALA A 172 -14.36 4.29 7.81
N VAL A 173 -14.56 3.92 6.54
CA VAL A 173 -14.97 4.87 5.48
C VAL A 173 -16.42 5.30 5.62
N GLU A 174 -17.31 4.42 6.07
CA GLU A 174 -18.73 4.73 6.28
C GLU A 174 -19.00 5.55 7.55
N GLY A 175 -17.98 5.75 8.40
CA GLY A 175 -18.11 6.44 9.70
C GLY A 175 -18.91 5.63 10.72
N LYS A 176 -18.87 4.29 10.63
CA LYS A 176 -19.56 3.36 11.53
C LYS A 176 -18.63 2.70 12.53
#